data_AF-A0A5K0YKX7-F1
#
_entry.id   AF-A0A5K0YKX7-F1
#
_cell.length_a   1.000
_cell.length_b   1.000
_cell.length_c   1.000
_cell.angle_alpha   90.00
_cell.angle_beta   90.00
_cell.angle_gamma   90.00
#
_symmetry.space_group_name_H-M   'P 1'
#
loop_
_entity.id
_entity.type
_entity.pdbx_description
1 polymer ?
#
loop_
_entity_poly.entity_id
_entity_poly.type
_entity_poly.pdbx_seq_one_letter_code
_entity_poly.pdbx_strand_id
1 'polypeptide(L)'
;MDYLVQLLVEQSRIPGMKSGGGLKSKAYTAIEKGMIHKFGPEFSKEKIKNKLKYSKPNLTVMKEILNTSGFGYDPINKCIEVDQQVWNDYIQ
;
A
#
# COMPACT_ATOMS: atom_id res chain seq x y z
N MET A 1 -8.97 3.43 -0.50
CA MET A 1 -7.52 3.22 -0.24
C MET A 1 -6.73 3.28 -1.55
N ASP A 2 -7.31 2.80 -2.65
CA ASP A 2 -6.68 2.66 -3.97
C ASP A 2 -6.09 3.97 -4.50
N TYR A 3 -6.81 5.09 -4.41
CA TYR A 3 -6.29 6.39 -4.87
C TYR A 3 -5.09 6.89 -4.06
N LEU A 4 -5.08 6.66 -2.75
CA LEU A 4 -3.92 7.01 -1.91
C LEU A 4 -2.70 6.17 -2.32
N VAL A 5 -2.90 4.86 -2.59
CA VAL A 5 -1.84 3.97 -3.07
C VAL A 5 -1.32 4.43 -4.43
N GLN A 6 -2.20 4.83 -5.35
CA GLN A 6 -1.80 5.39 -6.64
C GLN A 6 -0.89 6.62 -6.48
N LEU A 7 -1.31 7.62 -5.69
CA LEU A 7 -0.51 8.82 -5.45
C LEU A 7 0.84 8.48 -4.79
N LEU A 8 0.87 7.52 -3.87
CA LEU A 8 2.11 7.05 -3.26
C LEU A 8 3.05 6.45 -4.29
N VAL A 9 2.55 5.57 -5.17
CA VAL A 9 3.34 4.95 -6.24
C VAL A 9 3.87 6.01 -7.20
N GLU A 10 3.02 6.94 -7.65
CA GLU A 10 3.40 8.05 -8.53
C GLU A 10 4.52 8.89 -7.91
N GLN A 11 4.34 9.40 -6.69
CA GLN A 11 5.37 10.19 -6.02
C GLN A 11 6.65 9.39 -5.78
N SER A 12 6.54 8.07 -5.57
CA SER A 12 7.70 7.19 -5.39
C SER A 12 8.54 7.04 -6.66
N ARG A 13 7.96 7.23 -7.85
CA ARG A 13 8.64 7.11 -9.14
C ARG A 13 9.37 8.40 -9.53
N ILE A 14 9.04 9.53 -8.92
CA ILE A 14 9.67 10.83 -9.21
C ILE A 14 11.09 10.86 -8.61
N PRO A 15 12.13 11.17 -9.41
CA PRO A 15 13.50 11.32 -8.91
C PRO A 15 13.59 12.31 -7.76
N GLY A 16 14.33 11.95 -6.71
CA GLY A 16 14.54 12.81 -5.55
C GLY A 16 13.38 12.86 -4.55
N MET A 17 12.25 12.17 -4.78
CA MET A 17 11.12 12.09 -3.84
C MET A 17 11.24 10.96 -2.81
N LYS A 18 12.22 10.06 -2.95
CA LYS A 18 12.55 9.00 -2.00
C LYS A 18 13.79 9.33 -1.14
N SER A 19 13.82 8.84 0.09
CA SER A 19 14.99 8.86 0.99
C SER A 19 14.90 7.74 2.02
N GLY A 20 16.02 7.05 2.29
CA GLY A 20 16.17 6.17 3.47
C GLY A 20 15.00 5.20 3.71
N GLY A 21 14.51 4.54 2.67
CA GLY A 21 13.41 3.56 2.78
C GLY A 21 11.98 4.13 2.74
N GLY A 22 11.79 5.43 2.48
CA GLY A 22 10.48 6.06 2.39
C GLY A 22 10.40 7.27 1.46
N LEU A 23 9.25 7.95 1.49
CA LEU A 23 9.01 9.20 0.76
C LEU A 23 9.45 10.43 1.57
N LYS A 24 9.96 11.44 0.89
CA LYS A 24 10.31 12.74 1.49
C LYS A 24 9.06 13.54 1.85
N SER A 25 9.21 14.53 2.74
CA SER A 25 8.11 15.45 3.11
C SER A 25 7.46 16.16 1.91
N LYS A 26 8.25 16.50 0.88
CA LYS A 26 7.73 17.09 -0.37
C LYS A 26 6.73 16.17 -1.08
N ALA A 27 7.01 14.87 -1.15
CA ALA A 27 6.11 13.88 -1.71
C ALA A 27 4.80 13.77 -0.91
N TYR A 28 4.88 13.74 0.43
CA TYR A 28 3.68 13.74 1.27
C TYR A 28 2.83 15.00 1.11
N THR A 29 3.45 16.14 0.80
CA THR A 29 2.73 17.38 0.50
C THR A 29 1.98 17.30 -0.82
N ALA A 30 2.57 16.69 -1.85
CA ALA A 30 1.89 16.46 -3.11
C ALA A 30 0.71 15.48 -2.94
N ILE A 31 0.90 14.41 -2.16
CA ILE A 31 -0.16 13.43 -1.86
C ILE A 31 -1.31 14.09 -1.10
N GLU A 32 -1.01 14.88 -0.07
CA GLU A 32 -2.02 15.64 0.68
C GLU A 32 -2.85 16.53 -0.24
N LYS A 33 -2.22 17.32 -1.12
CA LYS A 33 -2.93 18.14 -2.12
C LYS A 33 -3.83 17.29 -3.03
N GLY A 34 -3.33 16.15 -3.51
CA GLY A 34 -4.11 15.24 -4.36
C GLY A 34 -5.31 14.62 -3.65
N MET A 35 -5.16 14.28 -2.36
CA MET A 35 -6.24 13.77 -1.52
C MET A 35 -7.28 14.86 -1.22
N ILE A 36 -6.83 16.07 -0.88
CA ILE A 36 -7.71 17.22 -0.63
C ILE A 36 -8.51 17.56 -1.89
N HIS A 37 -7.85 17.59 -3.04
CA HIS A 37 -8.50 17.89 -4.31
C HIS A 37 -9.60 16.88 -4.66
N LYS A 38 -9.39 15.59 -4.38
CA LYS A 38 -10.35 14.54 -4.75
C LYS A 38 -11.47 14.32 -3.73
N PHE A 39 -11.15 14.47 -2.43
CA PHE A 39 -12.05 14.03 -1.35
C PHE A 39 -12.38 15.13 -0.32
N GLY A 40 -11.76 16.32 -0.41
CA GLY A 40 -12.06 17.44 0.47
C GLY A 40 -10.99 17.74 1.53
N PRO A 41 -11.13 18.84 2.29
CA PRO A 41 -10.06 19.41 3.13
C PRO A 41 -9.73 18.61 4.39
N GLU A 42 -10.43 17.50 4.66
CA GLU A 42 -10.25 16.68 5.86
C GLU A 42 -8.94 15.88 5.90
N PHE A 43 -8.22 15.81 4.78
CA PHE A 43 -6.96 15.07 4.66
C PHE A 43 -5.78 15.93 5.07
N SER A 44 -4.89 15.34 5.88
CA SER A 44 -3.61 15.94 6.24
C SER A 44 -2.46 14.95 6.07
N LYS A 45 -1.23 15.45 5.94
CA LYS A 45 -0.01 14.63 5.91
C LYS A 45 0.04 13.64 7.08
N GLU A 46 -0.35 14.07 8.28
CA GLU A 46 -0.36 13.22 9.46
C GLU A 46 -1.38 12.09 9.36
N LYS A 47 -2.61 12.38 8.94
CA LYS A 47 -3.63 11.35 8.72
C LYS A 47 -3.19 10.35 7.65
N ILE A 48 -2.56 10.82 6.56
CA ILE A 48 -2.01 9.98 5.50
C ILE A 48 -0.90 9.07 6.04
N LYS A 49 0.08 9.63 6.77
CA LYS A 49 1.16 8.86 7.38
C LYS A 49 0.64 7.83 8.39
N ASN A 50 -0.32 8.22 9.22
CA ASN A 50 -0.95 7.31 10.18
C ASN A 50 -1.65 6.17 9.45
N LYS A 51 -2.44 6.45 8.41
CA LYS A 51 -3.09 5.39 7.60
C LYS A 51 -2.06 4.40 7.05
N LEU A 52 -0.91 4.89 6.57
CA LEU A 52 0.16 4.03 6.07
C LEU A 52 0.84 3.23 7.17
N LYS A 53 1.07 3.82 8.34
CA LYS A 53 1.62 3.12 9.50
C LYS A 53 0.79 1.89 9.85
N TYR A 54 -0.54 1.99 9.84
CA TYR A 54 -1.44 0.87 10.14
C TYR A 54 -1.65 -0.09 8.97
N SER A 55 -1.54 0.39 7.72
CA SER A 55 -1.73 -0.48 6.54
C SER A 55 -0.47 -1.27 6.19
N LYS A 56 0.72 -0.74 6.52
CA LYS A 56 2.01 -1.33 6.13
C LYS A 56 2.22 -2.76 6.63
N PRO A 57 1.91 -3.14 7.89
CA PRO A 57 2.03 -4.52 8.34
C PRO A 57 1.20 -5.49 7.50
N ASN A 58 -0.07 -5.17 7.24
CA ASN A 58 -0.95 -6.02 6.44
C ASN A 58 -0.44 -6.16 4.99
N LEU A 59 0.08 -5.08 4.41
CA LEU A 59 0.69 -5.13 3.07
C LEU A 59 1.98 -5.95 3.04
N THR A 60 2.78 -5.92 4.12
CA THR A 60 3.97 -6.77 4.25
C THR A 60 3.57 -8.24 4.31
N VAL A 61 2.61 -8.60 5.17
CA VAL A 61 2.11 -9.97 5.29
C VAL A 61 1.53 -10.47 3.97
N MET A 62 0.71 -9.66 3.30
CA MET A 62 0.20 -10.01 1.96
C MET A 62 1.33 -10.24 0.96
N LYS A 63 2.38 -9.41 0.98
CA LYS A 63 3.54 -9.58 0.11
C LYS A 63 4.30 -10.86 0.42
N GLU A 64 4.44 -11.22 1.70
CA GLU A 64 5.11 -12.46 2.11
C GLU A 64 4.31 -13.68 1.65
N ILE A 65 2.99 -13.70 1.89
CA ILE A 65 2.09 -14.76 1.42
C ILE A 65 2.17 -14.92 -0.11
N LEU A 66 2.13 -13.82 -0.86
CA LEU A 66 2.21 -13.84 -2.32
C LEU A 66 3.60 -14.23 -2.87
N ASN A 67 4.64 -14.23 -2.04
CA ASN A 67 5.96 -14.76 -2.43
C ASN A 67 6.08 -16.27 -2.18
N THR A 68 5.09 -16.89 -1.51
CA THR A 68 5.05 -18.33 -1.29
C THR A 68 4.47 -19.03 -2.52
N SER A 69 5.15 -20.09 -2.97
CA SER A 69 4.67 -20.90 -4.11
C SER A 69 3.25 -21.43 -3.88
N GLY A 70 2.40 -21.32 -4.91
CA GLY A 70 1.01 -21.78 -4.83
C GLY A 70 0.02 -20.73 -4.32
N PHE A 71 0.48 -19.56 -3.91
CA PHE A 71 -0.36 -18.41 -3.58
C PHE A 71 -0.44 -17.44 -4.76
N GLY A 72 -1.67 -17.09 -5.12
CA GLY A 72 -2.02 -16.07 -6.10
C GLY A 72 -2.80 -14.91 -5.49
N TYR A 73 -3.07 -13.90 -6.30
CA TYR A 73 -3.95 -12.79 -5.95
C TYR A 73 -5.07 -12.70 -6.97
N ASP A 74 -6.31 -12.76 -6.51
CA ASP A 74 -7.49 -12.51 -7.34
C ASP A 74 -7.73 -10.99 -7.42
N PRO A 75 -7.50 -10.34 -8.57
CA PRO A 75 -7.70 -8.90 -8.72
C PRO A 75 -9.18 -8.49 -8.77
N ILE A 76 -10.10 -9.42 -9.06
CA ILE A 76 -11.54 -9.19 -9.13
C ILE A 76 -12.11 -9.15 -7.71
N ASN A 77 -11.86 -10.21 -6.93
CA ASN A 77 -12.35 -10.34 -5.57
C ASN A 77 -11.44 -9.66 -4.53
N LYS A 78 -10.26 -9.18 -4.96
CA LYS A 78 -9.25 -8.51 -4.14
C LYS A 78 -8.77 -9.34 -2.95
N CYS A 79 -8.67 -10.66 -3.11
CA CYS A 79 -8.27 -11.61 -2.08
C CYS A 79 -7.10 -12.50 -2.52
N ILE A 80 -6.52 -13.22 -1.57
CA ILE A 80 -5.52 -14.25 -1.85
C ILE A 80 -6.26 -15.47 -2.41
N GLU A 81 -5.80 -15.95 -3.56
CA GLU A 81 -6.27 -17.19 -4.20
C GLU A 81 -5.24 -18.28 -3.94
N VAL A 82 -5.67 -19.39 -3.38
CA VAL A 82 -4.78 -20.48 -2.97
C VAL A 82 -5.58 -21.77 -2.86
N ASP A 83 -4.96 -22.88 -3.25
CA ASP A 83 -5.55 -24.20 -3.07
C ASP A 83 -5.62 -24.56 -1.57
N GLN A 84 -6.67 -25.28 -1.17
CA GLN A 84 -6.87 -25.65 0.23
C GLN A 84 -5.71 -26.47 0.81
N GLN A 85 -5.07 -27.32 0.01
CA GLN A 85 -3.92 -28.12 0.43
C GLN A 85 -2.70 -27.22 0.68
N VAL A 86 -2.39 -26.31 -0.25
CA VAL A 86 -1.29 -25.35 -0.11
C VAL A 86 -1.50 -24.44 1.11
N TRP A 87 -2.74 -24.02 1.36
CA TRP A 87 -3.07 -23.23 2.55
C TRP A 87 -2.82 -24.02 3.84
N ASN A 88 -3.26 -25.27 3.91
CA ASN A 88 -3.08 -26.13 5.09
C ASN A 88 -1.60 -26.39 5.39
N ASP A 89 -0.78 -26.62 4.37
CA ASP A 89 0.67 -26.82 4.52
C ASP A 89 1.38 -25.53 4.99
N TYR A 90 0.86 -24.35 4.62
CA TYR A 90 1.44 -23.06 5.00
C TYR A 90 1.15 -22.64 6.45
N ILE A 91 -0.01 -23.03 7.00
CA ILE A 91 -0.41 -22.64 8.37
C ILE A 91 0.06 -23.61 9.46
N GLN A 92 0.72 -24.71 9.07
CA GLN A 92 1.22 -25.75 9.96
C GLN A 92 2.57 -25.36 10.58
#